data_AF-A0A0P6XMV1-F1
#
_entry.id   AF-A0A0P6XMV1-F1
#
_cell.length_a   1.000
_cell.length_b   1.000
_cell.length_c   1.000
_cell.angle_alpha   90.00
_cell.angle_beta   90.00
_cell.angle_gamma   90.00
#
_symmetry.space_group_name_H-M   'P 1'
#
loop_
_entity.id
_entity.type
_entity.pdbx_description
1 polymer ?
#
loop_
_entity_poly.entity_id
_entity_poly.type
_entity_poly.pdbx_seq_one_letter_code
_entity_poly.pdbx_strand_id
1 'polypeptide(L)'
;MSTKRNSFFVVCTIFLASLACSAPGNLFHAFNNGSNTINKITFCQDVTDDGECIGESDTFPSGTESVYALFTYQGMKDGEKWSRRWTQNGKLYDETIDEEWDGGSQGWMAYSIEDPDGLSGEFTFTILLNNRTVQKASFTTQESSAGQSQKNENANSFPAFGPITIAESATEDAFPIGAARSFPYGIKEVVAVFPYANMTTDMSYTAEWQRNGENLIRKDYPWEDTSDGMHFTSLVDDKPLDAGKYKLNLYLQDELVRTASFEIIKETSPDSEGESEQPASTTSKKPDRMATPEEVVDADALKYFYKISEANLPILNQIVKDNLIGWTKVKIVDNNPCGENAVACFSGSCDKRWGGTVYLPRENITGVSDVDITATLTHELTHGMQLYGGMKCGCTVQKEFYAMAAEMDFVYYSGNIKTFDAMYGGVWGANGRIDTDKLWSIVKKVYYGDKCPEY
;
A
#
# COMPACT_ATOMS: atom_id res chain seq x y z
N MET A 1 -16.41 -20.21 32.58
CA MET A 1 -15.22 -19.34 32.67
C MET A 1 -15.06 -18.70 31.31
N SER A 2 -15.28 -17.39 31.24
CA SER A 2 -15.31 -16.60 30.01
C SER A 2 -13.90 -16.15 29.66
N THR A 3 -13.37 -16.62 28.54
CA THR A 3 -12.09 -16.15 27.98
C THR A 3 -12.39 -15.00 27.03
N LYS A 4 -12.01 -13.79 27.43
CA LYS A 4 -12.01 -12.60 26.56
C LYS A 4 -11.05 -12.85 25.40
N ARG A 5 -11.55 -12.75 24.17
CA ARG A 5 -10.76 -12.70 22.94
C ARG A 5 -10.50 -11.22 22.67
N ASN A 6 -9.23 -10.80 22.72
CA ASN A 6 -8.83 -9.44 22.34
C ASN A 6 -8.62 -9.45 20.82
N SER A 7 -9.49 -8.79 20.07
CA SER A 7 -9.29 -8.52 18.64
C SER A 7 -8.35 -7.33 18.50
N PHE A 8 -7.29 -7.47 17.71
CA PHE A 8 -6.44 -6.35 17.28
C PHE A 8 -7.06 -5.75 16.00
N PHE A 9 -7.34 -4.45 16.00
CA PHE A 9 -7.92 -3.72 14.87
C PHE A 9 -6.90 -2.72 14.32
N VAL A 10 -6.78 -2.69 12.99
CA VAL A 10 -5.95 -1.70 12.26
C VAL A 10 -6.91 -0.68 11.65
N VAL A 11 -6.73 0.59 11.98
CA VAL A 11 -7.53 1.70 11.46
C VAL A 11 -6.65 2.53 10.54
N CYS A 12 -6.95 2.56 9.25
CA CYS A 12 -6.20 3.33 8.27
C CYS A 12 -6.80 4.73 8.10
N THR A 13 -5.96 5.77 8.23
CA THR A 13 -6.35 7.18 8.07
C THR A 13 -5.55 7.80 6.92
N ILE A 14 -6.21 8.48 5.97
CA ILE A 14 -5.56 9.22 4.88
C ILE A 14 -5.67 10.73 5.21
N PHE A 15 -4.53 11.40 5.36
CA PHE A 15 -4.45 12.86 5.56
C PHE A 15 -3.92 13.56 4.31
N LEU A 16 -4.68 14.52 3.78
CA LEU A 16 -4.17 15.53 2.86
C LEU A 16 -4.68 16.93 3.24
N ALA A 17 -3.75 17.81 3.63
CA ALA A 17 -4.01 19.23 3.81
C ALA A 17 -3.90 19.95 2.46
N SER A 18 -5.00 20.48 1.95
CA SER A 18 -5.00 21.27 0.70
C SER A 18 -4.70 22.75 0.98
N LEU A 19 -3.64 23.28 0.36
CA LEU A 19 -3.42 24.72 0.18
C LEU A 19 -4.32 25.22 -0.95
N ALA A 20 -5.41 25.90 -0.61
CA ALA A 20 -6.29 26.50 -1.60
C ALA A 20 -5.67 27.80 -2.17
N CYS A 21 -5.23 27.76 -3.43
CA CYS A 21 -4.99 28.95 -4.23
C CYS A 21 -6.27 29.31 -5.01
N SER A 22 -6.54 30.61 -5.06
CA SER A 22 -7.77 31.28 -5.47
C SER A 22 -8.26 31.02 -6.91
N ALA A 23 -9.57 30.83 -7.07
CA ALA A 23 -10.30 31.13 -8.30
C ALA A 23 -11.55 31.99 -8.00
N PRO A 24 -11.95 32.93 -8.88
CA PRO A 24 -12.95 33.97 -8.58
C PRO A 24 -14.36 33.56 -8.99
N GLY A 25 -15.37 34.05 -8.25
CA GLY A 25 -16.71 34.26 -8.81
C GLY A 25 -17.90 33.74 -8.00
N ASN A 26 -18.24 34.48 -6.93
CA ASN A 26 -19.59 34.68 -6.39
C ASN A 26 -20.48 33.47 -6.07
N LEU A 27 -20.37 33.01 -4.83
CA LEU A 27 -21.51 32.60 -3.99
C LEU A 27 -21.23 33.04 -2.54
N PHE A 28 -21.02 34.33 -2.33
CA PHE A 28 -20.99 34.91 -0.98
C PHE A 28 -22.41 35.17 -0.50
N HIS A 29 -22.90 34.30 0.38
CA HIS A 29 -23.83 34.71 1.42
C HIS A 29 -23.10 34.75 2.76
N ALA A 30 -23.53 35.73 3.55
CA ALA A 30 -22.78 36.39 4.60
C ALA A 30 -22.40 35.50 5.80
N PHE A 31 -21.33 35.94 6.46
CA PHE A 31 -20.81 35.52 7.76
C PHE A 31 -21.88 35.03 8.74
N ASN A 32 -21.63 33.87 9.34
CA ASN A 32 -22.13 33.55 10.66
C ASN A 32 -21.08 32.78 11.47
N ASN A 33 -21.02 33.08 12.76
CA ASN A 33 -19.98 32.72 13.72
C ASN A 33 -19.56 31.22 13.76
N GLY A 34 -18.25 30.97 13.72
CA GLY A 34 -17.52 30.04 14.60
C GLY A 34 -18.10 28.65 14.90
N SER A 35 -18.70 27.96 13.93
CA SER A 35 -19.21 26.60 14.09
C SER A 35 -18.41 25.61 13.26
N ASN A 36 -17.67 24.74 13.95
CA ASN A 36 -17.06 23.55 13.37
C ASN A 36 -18.15 22.70 12.70
N THR A 37 -17.98 22.44 11.41
CA THR A 37 -18.97 21.74 10.60
C THR A 37 -18.34 20.49 10.03
N ILE A 38 -18.99 19.35 10.26
CA ILE A 38 -18.71 18.08 9.59
C ILE A 38 -19.92 17.75 8.73
N ASN A 39 -19.71 17.64 7.43
CA ASN A 39 -20.76 17.41 6.46
C ASN A 39 -21.23 15.94 6.50
N LYS A 40 -22.22 15.61 5.66
CA LYS A 40 -22.78 14.25 5.55
C LYS A 40 -21.66 13.22 5.35
N ILE A 41 -21.75 12.09 6.07
CA ILE A 41 -20.93 10.91 5.81
C ILE A 41 -21.49 10.19 4.58
N THR A 42 -20.62 9.90 3.63
CA THR A 42 -20.87 9.04 2.48
C THR A 42 -20.10 7.74 2.69
N PHE A 43 -20.76 6.59 2.51
CA PHE A 43 -20.08 5.30 2.55
C PHE A 43 -19.66 4.88 1.14
N CYS A 44 -18.44 4.40 1.02
CA CYS A 44 -17.80 4.07 -0.24
C CYS A 44 -17.15 2.69 -0.15
N GLN A 45 -17.10 1.97 -1.27
CA GLN A 45 -16.27 0.78 -1.38
C GLN A 45 -14.78 1.15 -1.34
N ASP A 46 -14.43 2.33 -1.85
CA ASP A 46 -13.07 2.88 -1.83
C ASP A 46 -13.10 4.42 -1.87
N VAL A 47 -11.99 5.07 -1.53
CA VAL A 47 -11.83 6.53 -1.64
C VAL A 47 -10.54 6.84 -2.37
N THR A 48 -10.63 7.64 -3.43
CA THR A 48 -9.46 8.06 -4.20
C THR A 48 -8.56 9.02 -3.40
N ASP A 49 -7.30 9.13 -3.81
CA ASP A 49 -6.33 10.07 -3.22
C ASP A 49 -6.78 11.55 -3.30
N ASP A 50 -7.71 11.90 -4.19
CA ASP A 50 -8.29 13.25 -4.33
C ASP A 50 -9.59 13.44 -3.51
N GLY A 51 -10.05 12.41 -2.79
CA GLY A 51 -11.24 12.48 -1.94
C GLY A 51 -12.55 12.18 -2.64
N GLU A 52 -12.50 11.49 -3.77
CA GLU A 52 -13.71 11.02 -4.49
C GLU A 52 -14.16 9.65 -3.96
N CYS A 53 -15.45 9.51 -3.69
CA CYS A 53 -16.07 8.26 -3.28
C CYS A 53 -16.24 7.31 -4.48
N ILE A 54 -15.76 6.07 -4.37
CA ILE A 54 -15.98 5.01 -5.35
C ILE A 54 -16.97 4.00 -4.77
N GLY A 55 -17.98 3.61 -5.55
CA GLY A 55 -19.01 2.68 -5.10
C GLY A 55 -19.83 3.23 -3.93
N GLU A 56 -20.32 4.48 -4.04
CA GLU A 56 -21.19 5.09 -3.02
C GLU A 56 -22.44 4.21 -2.82
N SER A 57 -22.63 3.71 -1.59
CA SER A 57 -23.79 2.92 -1.23
C SER A 57 -24.04 2.94 0.28
N ASP A 58 -25.29 2.79 0.70
CA ASP A 58 -25.67 2.48 2.08
C ASP A 58 -25.98 0.98 2.29
N THR A 59 -25.82 0.19 1.23
CA THR A 59 -26.03 -1.26 1.21
C THR A 59 -24.92 -1.94 0.43
N PHE A 60 -24.14 -2.79 1.09
CA PHE A 60 -23.03 -3.51 0.50
C PHE A 60 -23.30 -5.02 0.44
N PRO A 61 -22.74 -5.73 -0.54
CA PRO A 61 -22.93 -7.17 -0.67
C PRO A 61 -22.32 -7.95 0.51
N SER A 62 -22.86 -9.14 0.77
CA SER A 62 -22.28 -10.09 1.73
C SER A 62 -20.83 -10.42 1.33
N GLY A 63 -19.92 -10.48 2.32
CA GLY A 63 -18.49 -10.70 2.08
C GLY A 63 -17.72 -9.42 1.76
N THR A 64 -18.34 -8.23 1.85
CA THR A 64 -17.60 -6.95 1.81
C THR A 64 -16.66 -6.87 3.01
N GLU A 65 -15.35 -6.89 2.75
CA GLU A 65 -14.34 -6.86 3.82
C GLU A 65 -14.08 -5.45 4.34
N SER A 66 -14.25 -4.41 3.51
CA SER A 66 -13.95 -3.03 3.88
C SER A 66 -15.00 -2.04 3.40
N VAL A 67 -15.34 -1.04 4.22
CA VAL A 67 -16.17 0.11 3.83
C VAL A 67 -15.57 1.40 4.37
N TYR A 68 -15.45 2.42 3.51
CA TYR A 68 -14.94 3.74 3.86
C TYR A 68 -16.07 4.70 4.19
N ALA A 69 -15.89 5.51 5.23
CA ALA A 69 -16.74 6.65 5.59
C ALA A 69 -16.03 7.95 5.21
N LEU A 70 -16.45 8.55 4.10
CA LEU A 70 -15.94 9.83 3.57
C LEU A 70 -16.80 11.00 4.07
N PHE A 71 -16.17 12.08 4.49
CA PHE A 71 -16.87 13.34 4.81
C PHE A 71 -15.97 14.55 4.60
N THR A 72 -16.59 15.72 4.37
CA THR A 72 -15.89 17.01 4.33
C THR A 72 -16.10 17.80 5.62
N TYR A 73 -15.19 18.70 5.94
CA TYR A 73 -15.25 19.52 7.14
C TYR A 73 -14.83 20.97 6.87
N GLN A 74 -15.28 21.88 7.72
CA GLN A 74 -14.92 23.30 7.72
C GLN A 74 -14.92 23.85 9.15
N GLY A 75 -14.07 24.85 9.41
CA GLY A 75 -13.98 25.57 10.68
C GLY A 75 -13.21 24.86 11.79
N MET A 76 -12.65 23.67 11.53
CA MET A 76 -11.88 22.90 12.51
C MET A 76 -10.55 23.60 12.87
N LYS A 77 -9.96 23.25 14.02
CA LYS A 77 -8.68 23.80 14.47
C LYS A 77 -7.74 22.68 14.86
N ASP A 78 -6.48 22.78 14.45
CA ASP A 78 -5.49 21.80 14.85
C ASP A 78 -5.32 21.78 16.38
N GLY A 79 -5.18 20.58 16.93
CA GLY A 79 -5.19 20.27 18.36
C GLY A 79 -6.58 20.19 19.00
N GLU A 80 -7.66 20.50 18.27
CA GLU A 80 -9.02 20.33 18.79
C GLU A 80 -9.36 18.86 19.00
N LYS A 81 -10.03 18.54 20.11
CA LYS A 81 -10.37 17.16 20.48
C LYS A 81 -11.66 16.71 19.80
N TRP A 82 -11.60 15.55 19.16
CA TRP A 82 -12.73 14.91 18.53
C TRP A 82 -12.70 13.39 18.75
N SER A 83 -13.83 12.75 18.55
CA SER A 83 -13.97 11.31 18.76
C SER A 83 -14.77 10.69 17.62
N ARG A 84 -14.51 9.42 17.35
CA ARG A 84 -15.19 8.66 16.30
C ARG A 84 -15.51 7.26 16.80
N ARG A 85 -16.69 6.78 16.47
CA ARG A 85 -17.25 5.54 16.99
C ARG A 85 -17.95 4.75 15.91
N TRP A 86 -17.66 3.47 15.85
CA TRP A 86 -18.37 2.48 15.08
C TRP A 86 -19.24 1.62 15.98
N THR A 87 -20.48 1.38 15.58
CA THR A 87 -21.34 0.37 16.22
C THR A 87 -21.83 -0.64 15.19
N GLN A 88 -21.79 -1.92 15.52
CA GLN A 88 -22.35 -3.01 14.75
C GLN A 88 -23.61 -3.54 15.44
N ASN A 89 -24.75 -3.53 14.77
CA ASN A 89 -26.04 -3.96 15.30
C ASN A 89 -26.36 -3.31 16.67
N GLY A 90 -26.04 -2.00 16.79
CA GLY A 90 -26.23 -1.21 18.00
C GLY A 90 -25.24 -1.49 19.15
N LYS A 91 -24.29 -2.41 18.99
CA LYS A 91 -23.21 -2.67 19.94
C LYS A 91 -21.94 -1.95 19.51
N LEU A 92 -21.16 -1.48 20.48
CA LEU A 92 -19.88 -0.85 20.19
C LEU A 92 -18.97 -1.84 19.44
N TYR A 93 -18.48 -1.40 18.28
CA TYR A 93 -17.54 -2.16 17.44
C TYR A 93 -16.13 -1.60 17.61
N ASP A 94 -15.95 -0.30 17.39
CA ASP A 94 -14.68 0.40 17.56
C ASP A 94 -14.89 1.85 18.05
N GLU A 95 -13.92 2.41 18.75
CA GLU A 95 -13.94 3.79 19.23
C GLU A 95 -12.55 4.39 19.36
N THR A 96 -12.40 5.62 18.88
CA THR A 96 -11.28 6.51 19.19
C THR A 96 -11.82 7.75 19.89
N ILE A 97 -11.27 8.08 21.05
CA ILE A 97 -11.73 9.17 21.93
C ILE A 97 -10.65 10.24 22.03
N ASP A 98 -11.04 11.50 21.94
CA ASP A 98 -10.17 12.67 22.18
C ASP A 98 -8.90 12.68 21.31
N GLU A 99 -9.06 12.25 20.05
CA GLU A 99 -8.06 12.40 18.99
C GLU A 99 -7.80 13.89 18.73
N GLU A 100 -6.54 14.25 18.47
CA GLU A 100 -6.19 15.63 18.13
C GLU A 100 -6.45 15.84 16.64
N TRP A 101 -7.19 16.89 16.32
CA TRP A 101 -7.38 17.32 14.95
C TRP A 101 -6.07 17.84 14.36
N ASP A 102 -5.74 17.44 13.14
CA ASP A 102 -4.56 17.90 12.40
C ASP A 102 -4.85 18.04 10.89
N GLY A 103 -6.13 17.96 10.50
CA GLY A 103 -6.58 18.16 9.12
C GLY A 103 -6.60 19.63 8.66
N GLY A 104 -6.26 20.59 9.52
CA GLY A 104 -6.42 22.01 9.23
C GLY A 104 -7.89 22.45 9.26
N SER A 105 -8.16 23.65 8.75
CA SER A 105 -9.47 24.29 8.94
C SER A 105 -10.57 23.84 7.99
N GLN A 106 -10.23 23.18 6.88
CA GLN A 106 -11.19 22.67 5.90
C GLN A 106 -10.56 21.59 5.02
N GLY A 107 -11.35 20.62 4.57
CA GLY A 107 -10.88 19.52 3.74
C GLY A 107 -11.86 18.35 3.73
N TRP A 108 -11.35 17.17 3.42
CA TRP A 108 -12.07 15.89 3.51
C TRP A 108 -11.25 14.88 4.32
N MET A 109 -11.94 13.89 4.90
CA MET A 109 -11.33 12.72 5.53
C MET A 109 -12.11 11.47 5.18
N ALA A 110 -11.41 10.35 5.11
CA ALA A 110 -12.00 9.03 4.95
C ALA A 110 -11.45 8.07 6.00
N TYR A 111 -12.34 7.27 6.60
CA TYR A 111 -11.98 6.21 7.54
C TYR A 111 -12.62 4.90 7.12
N SER A 112 -11.85 3.82 7.06
CA SER A 112 -12.38 2.49 6.82
C SER A 112 -12.76 1.77 8.12
N ILE A 113 -13.71 0.85 8.00
CA ILE A 113 -13.78 -0.34 8.84
C ILE A 113 -13.52 -1.56 7.99
N GLU A 114 -12.83 -2.53 8.57
CA GLU A 114 -12.34 -3.72 7.89
C GLU A 114 -12.62 -4.95 8.77
N ASP A 115 -13.16 -6.00 8.17
CA ASP A 115 -13.34 -7.31 8.79
C ASP A 115 -12.94 -8.40 7.78
N PRO A 116 -11.84 -9.14 8.01
CA PRO A 116 -11.38 -10.18 7.11
C PRO A 116 -12.36 -11.35 6.93
N ASP A 117 -13.28 -11.55 7.88
CA ASP A 117 -14.35 -12.55 7.78
C ASP A 117 -15.58 -12.01 7.01
N GLY A 118 -15.51 -10.75 6.55
CA GLY A 118 -16.59 -10.00 5.90
C GLY A 118 -17.46 -9.25 6.90
N LEU A 119 -17.70 -7.97 6.63
CA LEU A 119 -18.61 -7.14 7.39
C LEU A 119 -20.03 -7.71 7.29
N SER A 120 -20.67 -7.93 8.43
CA SER A 120 -22.03 -8.47 8.53
C SER A 120 -22.95 -7.62 9.43
N GLY A 121 -24.14 -7.27 8.93
CA GLY A 121 -25.17 -6.54 9.68
C GLY A 121 -25.15 -5.03 9.46
N GLU A 122 -25.77 -4.29 10.38
CA GLU A 122 -25.83 -2.82 10.31
C GLU A 122 -24.62 -2.21 11.03
N PHE A 123 -23.85 -1.41 10.31
CA PHE A 123 -22.77 -0.61 10.87
C PHE A 123 -23.16 0.85 10.90
N THR A 124 -22.79 1.54 11.98
CA THR A 124 -23.05 2.97 12.14
C THR A 124 -21.77 3.69 12.52
N PHE A 125 -21.38 4.68 11.72
CA PHE A 125 -20.30 5.60 12.04
C PHE A 125 -20.85 6.85 12.72
N THR A 126 -20.26 7.23 13.85
CA THR A 126 -20.64 8.41 14.62
C THR A 126 -19.40 9.27 14.87
N ILE A 127 -19.48 10.55 14.52
CA ILE A 127 -18.44 11.53 14.80
C ILE A 127 -18.92 12.47 15.92
N LEU A 128 -18.06 12.69 16.90
CA LEU A 128 -18.32 13.54 18.06
C LEU A 128 -17.30 14.68 18.15
N LEU A 129 -17.78 15.90 18.39
CA LEU A 129 -16.97 17.04 18.79
C LEU A 129 -17.34 17.42 20.22
N ASN A 130 -16.35 17.57 21.11
CA ASN A 130 -16.58 17.88 22.53
C ASN A 130 -17.63 16.94 23.18
N ASN A 131 -17.53 15.63 22.91
CA ASN A 131 -18.46 14.58 23.36
C ASN A 131 -19.92 14.75 22.92
N ARG A 132 -20.20 15.57 21.89
CA ARG A 132 -21.52 15.68 21.26
C ARG A 132 -21.46 15.10 19.86
N THR A 133 -22.40 14.22 19.52
CA THR A 133 -22.56 13.73 18.15
C THR A 133 -22.86 14.89 17.21
N VAL A 134 -21.99 15.09 16.23
CA VAL A 134 -22.17 16.11 15.18
C VAL A 134 -22.53 15.49 13.83
N GLN A 135 -22.19 14.23 13.62
CA GLN A 135 -22.58 13.48 12.42
C GLN A 135 -22.72 11.99 12.74
N LYS A 136 -23.66 11.33 12.06
CA LYS A 136 -23.95 9.91 12.20
C LYS A 136 -24.58 9.37 10.91
N ALA A 137 -24.07 8.27 10.39
CA ALA A 137 -24.66 7.55 9.27
C ALA A 137 -24.54 6.03 9.47
N SER A 138 -25.41 5.26 8.83
CA SER A 138 -25.36 3.79 8.82
C SER A 138 -25.24 3.25 7.41
N PHE A 139 -24.63 2.07 7.27
CA PHE A 139 -24.79 1.19 6.12
C PHE A 139 -25.15 -0.22 6.59
N THR A 140 -25.65 -1.03 5.68
CA THR A 140 -25.91 -2.45 5.93
C THR A 140 -25.08 -3.30 5.00
N THR A 141 -24.63 -4.45 5.50
CA THR A 141 -24.24 -5.56 4.65
C THR A 141 -25.29 -6.65 4.76
N GLN A 142 -25.61 -7.29 3.63
CA GLN A 142 -26.59 -8.38 3.66
C GLN A 142 -26.10 -9.51 4.57
N GLU A 143 -26.93 -9.96 5.51
CA GLU A 143 -26.61 -11.11 6.37
C GLU A 143 -26.40 -12.35 5.49
N SER A 144 -25.22 -12.93 5.57
CA SER A 144 -25.01 -14.32 5.17
C SER A 144 -25.86 -15.19 6.10
N SER A 145 -26.89 -15.82 5.55
CA SER A 145 -27.70 -16.81 6.26
C SER A 145 -26.86 -18.07 6.52
N ALA A 146 -25.95 -18.03 7.50
CA ALA A 146 -25.10 -19.14 7.88
C ALA A 146 -24.75 -19.08 9.38
N GLY A 147 -25.73 -19.40 10.22
CA GLY A 147 -25.46 -19.90 11.55
C GLY A 147 -24.82 -21.30 11.48
N GLN A 148 -23.75 -21.48 12.25
CA GLN A 148 -23.09 -22.75 12.61
C GLN A 148 -22.24 -23.46 11.53
N SER A 149 -20.93 -23.16 11.61
CA SER A 149 -19.80 -24.10 11.48
C SER A 149 -20.01 -25.37 10.66
N GLN A 150 -19.97 -25.21 9.34
CA GLN A 150 -19.15 -26.07 8.49
C GLN A 150 -18.33 -25.11 7.62
N LYS A 151 -17.01 -25.22 7.70
CA LYS A 151 -16.06 -24.54 6.81
C LYS A 151 -16.30 -25.13 5.41
N ASN A 152 -17.28 -24.59 4.71
CA ASN A 152 -17.48 -24.87 3.29
C ASN A 152 -16.41 -24.05 2.56
N GLU A 153 -15.40 -24.74 2.02
CA GLU A 153 -14.38 -24.19 1.10
C GLU A 153 -14.98 -23.79 -0.26
N ASN A 154 -16.21 -23.26 -0.27
CA ASN A 154 -16.93 -22.73 -1.41
C ASN A 154 -17.95 -21.68 -0.91
N ALA A 155 -17.46 -20.69 -0.17
CA ALA A 155 -18.15 -19.40 -0.15
C ALA A 155 -17.87 -18.77 -1.52
N ASN A 156 -18.90 -18.40 -2.27
CA ASN A 156 -18.76 -17.67 -3.52
C ASN A 156 -18.04 -16.34 -3.23
N SER A 157 -16.72 -16.37 -3.33
CA SER A 157 -15.87 -15.21 -3.25
C SER A 157 -15.88 -14.54 -4.62
N PHE A 158 -16.16 -13.24 -4.65
CA PHE A 158 -16.28 -12.50 -5.90
C PHE A 158 -14.89 -12.19 -6.47
N PRO A 159 -14.74 -12.17 -7.80
CA PRO A 159 -13.53 -11.72 -8.47
C PRO A 159 -13.20 -10.30 -8.05
N ALA A 160 -11.95 -10.04 -7.66
CA ALA A 160 -11.54 -8.73 -7.18
C ALA A 160 -10.10 -8.42 -7.56
N PHE A 161 -9.82 -7.13 -7.72
CA PHE A 161 -8.47 -6.59 -7.69
C PHE A 161 -8.21 -5.92 -6.33
N GLY A 162 -7.00 -6.03 -5.82
CA GLY A 162 -6.54 -5.31 -4.64
C GLY A 162 -5.87 -3.97 -5.02
N PRO A 163 -5.10 -3.36 -4.09
CA PRO A 163 -4.45 -2.07 -4.33
C PRO A 163 -3.43 -2.10 -5.46
N ILE A 164 -3.44 -1.04 -6.28
CA ILE A 164 -2.53 -0.89 -7.41
C ILE A 164 -1.25 -0.18 -6.97
N THR A 165 -0.10 -0.75 -7.34
CA THR A 165 1.23 -0.12 -7.26
C THR A 165 1.63 0.34 -8.67
N ILE A 166 1.85 1.64 -8.85
CA ILE A 166 2.34 2.21 -10.11
C ILE A 166 3.88 2.21 -10.11
N ALA A 167 4.49 1.78 -11.22
CA ALA A 167 5.94 1.66 -11.36
C ALA A 167 6.44 1.86 -12.81
N GLU A 168 7.76 1.99 -12.99
CA GLU A 168 8.40 2.16 -14.31
C GLU A 168 8.40 0.86 -15.13
N SER A 169 8.55 -0.29 -14.48
CA SER A 169 8.43 -1.62 -15.10
C SER A 169 8.07 -2.67 -14.06
N ALA A 170 7.87 -3.92 -14.49
CA ALA A 170 7.69 -5.05 -13.60
C ALA A 170 8.50 -6.26 -14.06
N THR A 171 8.86 -7.14 -13.13
CA THR A 171 9.35 -8.49 -13.45
C THR A 171 8.21 -9.38 -13.95
N GLU A 172 8.54 -10.57 -14.46
CA GLU A 172 7.53 -11.51 -14.97
C GLU A 172 6.60 -12.07 -13.88
N ASP A 173 7.04 -12.09 -12.63
CA ASP A 173 6.27 -12.50 -11.45
C ASP A 173 5.53 -11.33 -10.77
N ALA A 174 5.31 -10.24 -11.52
CA ALA A 174 4.57 -9.07 -11.08
C ALA A 174 5.21 -8.35 -9.87
N PHE A 175 6.55 -8.26 -9.83
CA PHE A 175 7.24 -7.36 -8.89
C PHE A 175 7.41 -5.97 -9.53
N PRO A 176 6.97 -4.86 -8.88
CA PRO A 176 7.13 -3.51 -9.41
C PRO A 176 8.57 -2.97 -9.29
N ILE A 177 9.16 -2.53 -10.40
CA ILE A 177 10.48 -1.90 -10.49
C ILE A 177 10.32 -0.39 -10.69
N GLY A 178 10.89 0.41 -9.78
CA GLY A 178 10.79 1.87 -9.84
C GLY A 178 9.40 2.38 -9.47
N ALA A 179 8.83 1.85 -8.37
CA ALA A 179 7.53 2.28 -7.88
C ALA A 179 7.54 3.76 -7.49
N ALA A 180 6.64 4.55 -8.08
CA ALA A 180 6.55 5.98 -7.85
C ALA A 180 5.14 6.52 -8.14
N ARG A 181 4.84 7.69 -7.56
CA ARG A 181 3.61 8.45 -7.85
C ARG A 181 3.82 9.53 -8.91
N SER A 182 5.08 9.84 -9.21
CA SER A 182 5.47 10.83 -10.20
C SER A 182 6.67 10.32 -10.98
N PHE A 183 6.61 10.40 -12.30
CA PHE A 183 7.67 9.98 -13.21
C PHE A 183 8.22 11.17 -13.98
N PRO A 184 9.53 11.24 -14.25
CA PRO A 184 10.12 12.30 -15.06
C PRO A 184 9.55 12.29 -16.48
N TYR A 185 9.69 13.38 -17.24
CA TYR A 185 9.43 13.29 -18.69
C TYR A 185 10.42 12.31 -19.35
N GLY A 186 9.99 11.58 -20.38
CA GLY A 186 10.87 10.68 -21.16
C GLY A 186 10.57 9.18 -21.01
N ILE A 187 9.83 8.78 -19.98
CA ILE A 187 9.32 7.41 -19.76
C ILE A 187 8.37 7.00 -20.87
N LYS A 188 8.53 5.77 -21.34
CA LYS A 188 7.75 5.18 -22.44
C LYS A 188 6.74 4.13 -21.98
N GLU A 189 6.94 3.60 -20.77
CA GLU A 189 6.11 2.56 -20.19
C GLU A 189 5.85 2.88 -18.73
N VAL A 190 4.59 2.79 -18.30
CA VAL A 190 4.20 2.76 -16.89
C VAL A 190 3.46 1.45 -16.67
N VAL A 191 3.81 0.73 -15.61
CA VAL A 191 3.12 -0.49 -15.20
C VAL A 191 2.28 -0.25 -13.96
N ALA A 192 1.17 -0.96 -13.87
CA ALA A 192 0.31 -1.03 -12.71
C ALA A 192 0.27 -2.48 -12.24
N VAL A 193 0.85 -2.74 -11.08
CA VAL A 193 0.92 -4.05 -10.44
C VAL A 193 -0.14 -4.13 -9.34
N PHE A 194 -0.94 -5.20 -9.31
CA PHE A 194 -2.01 -5.35 -8.34
C PHE A 194 -2.26 -6.82 -7.98
N PRO A 195 -2.66 -7.12 -6.73
CA PRO A 195 -3.15 -8.43 -6.37
C PRO A 195 -4.53 -8.68 -6.98
N TYR A 196 -4.86 -9.95 -7.18
CA TYR A 196 -6.18 -10.39 -7.58
C TYR A 196 -6.60 -11.62 -6.78
N ALA A 197 -7.91 -11.82 -6.70
CA ALA A 197 -8.50 -12.96 -6.02
C ALA A 197 -9.73 -13.47 -6.77
N ASN A 198 -9.99 -14.77 -6.64
CA ASN A 198 -11.19 -15.46 -7.13
C ASN A 198 -11.50 -15.29 -8.63
N MET A 199 -10.45 -15.14 -9.44
CA MET A 199 -10.58 -15.03 -10.89
C MET A 199 -10.83 -16.41 -11.52
N THR A 200 -11.50 -16.44 -12.67
CA THR A 200 -11.68 -17.67 -13.47
C THR A 200 -11.28 -17.44 -14.93
N THR A 201 -10.86 -18.50 -15.62
CA THR A 201 -10.30 -18.42 -16.98
C THR A 201 -11.31 -18.02 -18.07
N ASP A 202 -12.60 -17.99 -17.75
CA ASP A 202 -13.67 -17.46 -18.61
C ASP A 202 -13.95 -15.97 -18.39
N MET A 203 -13.26 -15.32 -17.44
CA MET A 203 -13.39 -13.90 -17.17
C MET A 203 -12.55 -13.05 -18.13
N SER A 204 -12.86 -11.75 -18.12
CA SER A 204 -12.04 -10.71 -18.73
C SER A 204 -12.02 -9.51 -17.80
N TYR A 205 -11.02 -8.66 -17.96
CA TYR A 205 -10.94 -7.37 -17.28
C TYR A 205 -10.68 -6.25 -18.29
N THR A 206 -11.14 -5.05 -17.96
CA THR A 206 -10.86 -3.86 -18.77
C THR A 206 -9.83 -3.00 -18.05
N ALA A 207 -8.76 -2.61 -18.75
CA ALA A 207 -7.89 -1.52 -18.32
C ALA A 207 -8.22 -0.26 -19.12
N GLU A 208 -8.58 0.81 -18.41
CA GLU A 208 -8.81 2.12 -18.98
C GLU A 208 -7.79 3.11 -18.42
N TRP A 209 -6.94 3.64 -19.30
CA TRP A 209 -5.98 4.68 -18.98
C TRP A 209 -6.52 6.03 -19.45
N GLN A 210 -6.47 7.01 -18.56
CA GLN A 210 -6.87 8.39 -18.81
C GLN A 210 -5.70 9.34 -18.58
N ARG A 211 -5.68 10.47 -19.29
CA ARG A 211 -4.77 11.59 -19.04
C ARG A 211 -5.56 12.88 -18.99
N ASN A 212 -5.40 13.63 -17.91
CA ASN A 212 -6.10 14.89 -17.63
C ASN A 212 -7.63 14.76 -17.73
N GLY A 213 -8.17 13.60 -17.35
CA GLY A 213 -9.61 13.28 -17.42
C GLY A 213 -10.11 12.85 -18.79
N GLU A 214 -9.25 12.81 -19.81
CA GLU A 214 -9.59 12.30 -21.14
C GLU A 214 -9.13 10.84 -21.29
N ASN A 215 -9.97 10.00 -21.89
CA ASN A 215 -9.62 8.61 -22.18
C ASN A 215 -8.47 8.56 -23.20
N LEU A 216 -7.38 7.87 -22.86
CA LEU A 216 -6.27 7.59 -23.78
C LEU A 216 -6.48 6.25 -24.48
N ILE A 217 -6.68 5.20 -23.68
CA ILE A 217 -6.88 3.84 -24.17
C ILE A 217 -7.77 3.09 -23.19
N ARG A 218 -8.72 2.33 -23.74
CA ARG A 218 -9.55 1.37 -23.02
C ARG A 218 -9.48 0.04 -23.75
N LYS A 219 -9.05 -1.01 -23.07
CA LYS A 219 -8.88 -2.32 -23.67
C LYS A 219 -9.33 -3.43 -22.74
N ASP A 220 -10.03 -4.39 -23.32
CA ASP A 220 -10.42 -5.63 -22.67
C ASP A 220 -9.35 -6.70 -22.87
N TYR A 221 -9.08 -7.44 -21.81
CA TYR A 221 -8.10 -8.51 -21.78
C TYR A 221 -8.78 -9.79 -21.27
N PRO A 222 -8.59 -10.94 -21.94
CA PRO A 222 -8.97 -12.22 -21.36
C PRO A 222 -8.19 -12.43 -20.06
N TRP A 223 -8.82 -13.08 -19.08
CA TRP A 223 -8.12 -13.51 -17.88
C TRP A 223 -7.40 -14.83 -18.16
N GLU A 224 -6.07 -14.78 -18.20
CA GLU A 224 -5.22 -15.94 -18.53
C GLU A 224 -4.41 -16.45 -17.32
N ASP A 225 -4.45 -15.73 -16.21
CA ASP A 225 -3.76 -16.09 -14.97
C ASP A 225 -4.61 -17.05 -14.10
N THR A 226 -4.05 -17.39 -12.95
CA THR A 226 -4.66 -18.25 -11.92
C THR A 226 -5.86 -17.57 -11.24
N SER A 227 -6.44 -18.23 -10.23
CA SER A 227 -7.56 -17.65 -9.47
C SER A 227 -7.13 -16.55 -8.52
N ASP A 228 -5.93 -16.66 -7.94
CA ASP A 228 -5.39 -15.73 -6.95
C ASP A 228 -3.92 -15.47 -7.24
N GLY A 229 -3.42 -14.28 -6.91
CA GLY A 229 -2.02 -13.94 -7.13
C GLY A 229 -1.77 -12.46 -7.37
N MET A 230 -0.68 -12.17 -8.08
CA MET A 230 -0.28 -10.83 -8.48
C MET A 230 -0.27 -10.72 -10.00
N HIS A 231 -0.85 -9.65 -10.52
CA HIS A 231 -0.92 -9.34 -11.94
C HIS A 231 -0.35 -7.97 -12.23
N PHE A 232 -0.03 -7.70 -13.49
CA PHE A 232 0.25 -6.35 -13.94
C PHE A 232 -0.34 -6.04 -15.31
N THR A 233 -0.63 -4.76 -15.53
CA THR A 233 -0.97 -4.22 -16.85
C THR A 233 -0.13 -2.98 -17.11
N SER A 234 0.05 -2.59 -18.37
CA SER A 234 0.93 -1.46 -18.70
C SER A 234 0.32 -0.50 -19.71
N LEU A 235 0.74 0.76 -19.59
CA LEU A 235 0.58 1.81 -20.58
C LEU A 235 1.93 2.00 -21.25
N VAL A 236 2.03 1.63 -22.53
CA VAL A 236 3.26 1.72 -23.32
C VAL A 236 3.03 2.47 -24.63
N ASP A 237 4.00 3.29 -25.02
CA ASP A 237 4.04 3.99 -26.30
C ASP A 237 5.47 3.94 -26.90
N ASP A 238 5.59 3.97 -28.22
CA ASP A 238 6.87 4.05 -28.92
C ASP A 238 7.61 5.37 -28.62
N LYS A 239 6.84 6.41 -28.33
CA LYS A 239 7.31 7.75 -27.91
C LYS A 239 7.17 7.92 -26.39
N PRO A 240 7.93 8.85 -25.79
CA PRO A 240 7.70 9.23 -24.40
C PRO A 240 6.23 9.60 -24.16
N LEU A 241 5.66 9.09 -23.08
CA LEU A 241 4.34 9.46 -22.62
C LEU A 241 4.34 10.97 -22.28
N ASP A 242 3.33 11.71 -22.74
CA ASP A 242 3.28 13.15 -22.50
C ASP A 242 3.12 13.47 -21.01
N ALA A 243 3.59 14.65 -20.60
CA ALA A 243 3.36 15.13 -19.24
C ALA A 243 1.86 15.35 -18.94
N GLY A 244 1.44 15.04 -17.72
CA GLY A 244 0.06 15.22 -17.26
C GLY A 244 -0.30 14.33 -16.08
N LYS A 245 -1.53 14.49 -15.59
CA LYS A 245 -2.12 13.62 -14.57
C LYS A 245 -2.75 12.42 -15.24
N TYR A 246 -2.36 11.23 -14.84
CA TYR A 246 -2.87 9.98 -15.35
C TYR A 246 -3.74 9.28 -14.32
N LYS A 247 -4.72 8.52 -14.82
CA LYS A 247 -5.59 7.64 -14.01
C LYS A 247 -5.74 6.31 -14.72
N LEU A 248 -5.50 5.21 -14.02
CA LEU A 248 -5.89 3.87 -14.41
C LEU A 248 -7.20 3.51 -13.73
N ASN A 249 -8.16 3.01 -14.49
CA ASN A 249 -9.38 2.39 -14.00
C ASN A 249 -9.39 0.91 -14.44
N LEU A 250 -9.59 0.01 -13.49
CA LEU A 250 -9.73 -1.43 -13.74
C LEU A 250 -11.18 -1.84 -13.53
N TYR A 251 -11.71 -2.58 -14.50
CA TYR A 251 -13.08 -3.07 -14.47
C TYR A 251 -13.14 -4.59 -14.51
N LEU A 252 -14.10 -5.15 -13.78
CA LEU A 252 -14.52 -6.54 -13.88
C LEU A 252 -16.01 -6.54 -14.23
N GLN A 253 -16.39 -7.27 -15.28
CA GLN A 253 -17.80 -7.34 -15.72
C GLN A 253 -18.44 -5.94 -15.91
N ASP A 254 -17.69 -5.01 -16.50
CA ASP A 254 -18.06 -3.60 -16.71
C ASP A 254 -18.23 -2.74 -15.44
N GLU A 255 -18.01 -3.30 -14.25
CA GLU A 255 -18.01 -2.57 -12.98
C GLU A 255 -16.61 -2.05 -12.67
N LEU A 256 -16.50 -0.76 -12.29
CA LEU A 256 -15.23 -0.17 -11.86
C LEU A 256 -14.87 -0.73 -10.48
N VAL A 257 -13.84 -1.57 -10.42
CA VAL A 257 -13.44 -2.24 -9.18
C VAL A 257 -12.18 -1.65 -8.56
N ARG A 258 -11.30 -1.01 -9.34
CA ARG A 258 -10.09 -0.32 -8.83
C ARG A 258 -9.70 0.89 -9.67
N THR A 259 -9.03 1.84 -9.01
CA THR A 259 -8.43 3.01 -9.67
C THR A 259 -7.08 3.36 -9.05
N ALA A 260 -6.20 3.96 -9.84
CA ALA A 260 -4.95 4.54 -9.36
C ALA A 260 -4.56 5.76 -10.19
N SER A 261 -4.01 6.77 -9.53
CA SER A 261 -3.55 8.00 -10.16
C SER A 261 -2.04 8.16 -10.06
N PHE A 262 -1.43 8.74 -11.07
CA PHE A 262 -0.01 9.13 -11.08
C PHE A 262 0.21 10.37 -11.95
N GLU A 263 1.40 10.95 -11.91
CA GLU A 263 1.76 12.11 -12.74
C GLU A 263 3.03 11.86 -13.55
N ILE A 264 3.04 12.32 -14.81
CA ILE A 264 4.28 12.50 -15.56
C ILE A 264 4.60 13.98 -15.56
N ILE A 265 5.70 14.35 -14.92
CA ILE A 265 6.10 15.76 -14.79
C ILE A 265 6.66 16.27 -16.12
N LYS A 266 6.49 17.57 -16.39
CA LYS A 266 7.05 18.22 -17.58
C LYS A 266 8.57 18.23 -17.52
N GLU A 267 9.20 18.28 -18.69
CA GLU A 267 10.62 18.57 -18.81
C GLU A 267 10.89 19.97 -18.20
N THR A 268 11.51 20.00 -17.02
CA THR A 268 12.11 21.24 -16.51
C THR A 268 13.45 21.41 -17.21
N SER A 269 13.63 22.54 -17.89
CA SER A 269 14.98 23.00 -18.25
C SER A 269 15.80 23.14 -16.96
N PRO A 270 17.14 22.93 -16.97
CA PRO A 270 17.95 22.84 -15.75
C PRO A 270 18.03 24.09 -14.86
N ASP A 271 17.29 25.15 -15.15
CA ASP A 271 17.37 26.44 -14.45
C ASP A 271 16.00 26.86 -13.88
N SER A 272 15.58 26.26 -12.77
CA SER A 272 14.77 26.98 -11.77
C SER A 272 14.82 26.28 -10.41
N GLU A 273 15.91 26.46 -9.68
CA GLU A 273 15.88 26.36 -8.21
C GLU A 273 15.02 27.51 -7.70
N GLY A 274 13.74 27.22 -7.46
CA GLY A 274 12.82 28.10 -6.78
C GLY A 274 12.86 27.83 -5.28
N GLU A 275 13.71 28.57 -4.56
CA GLU A 275 13.70 28.67 -3.10
C GLU A 275 12.29 29.03 -2.60
N SER A 276 11.71 28.15 -1.76
CA SER A 276 10.71 28.57 -0.79
C SER A 276 11.27 28.31 0.61
N GLU A 277 11.81 29.37 1.22
CA GLU A 277 12.20 29.36 2.63
C GLU A 277 10.94 29.45 3.51
N GLN A 278 10.71 28.43 4.34
CA GLN A 278 9.85 28.49 5.52
C GLN A 278 10.65 27.98 6.74
N PRO A 279 10.54 28.62 7.92
CA PRO A 279 11.60 28.55 8.93
C PRO A 279 11.69 27.21 9.66
N ALA A 280 12.92 26.94 10.10
CA ALA A 280 13.41 25.66 10.61
C ALA A 280 12.69 25.14 11.87
N SER A 281 12.25 23.88 11.79
CA SER A 281 12.21 22.96 12.92
C SER A 281 13.49 22.13 12.91
N THR A 282 14.12 21.97 14.07
CA THR A 282 15.38 21.23 14.25
C THR A 282 15.14 19.72 14.11
N THR A 283 15.11 19.24 12.87
CA THR A 283 15.25 17.80 12.55
C THR A 283 16.31 17.64 11.45
N SER A 284 17.11 16.58 11.55
CA SER A 284 18.16 16.27 10.57
C SER A 284 17.54 16.18 9.18
N LYS A 285 17.93 17.05 8.24
CA LYS A 285 17.48 16.96 6.84
C LYS A 285 18.12 15.75 6.15
N LYS A 286 17.39 15.14 5.22
CA LYS A 286 17.91 14.09 4.32
C LYS A 286 19.04 14.71 3.49
N PRO A 287 20.21 14.07 3.36
CA PRO A 287 21.24 14.57 2.47
C PRO A 287 20.75 14.61 1.02
N ASP A 288 21.09 15.67 0.29
CA ASP A 288 20.69 15.89 -1.10
C ASP A 288 21.64 15.19 -2.08
N ARG A 289 21.90 13.92 -1.81
CA ARG A 289 22.65 13.01 -2.69
C ARG A 289 22.35 11.56 -2.29
N MET A 290 22.65 10.66 -3.20
CA MET A 290 22.71 9.23 -2.89
C MET A 290 23.84 8.93 -1.91
N ALA A 291 23.59 8.02 -0.96
CA ALA A 291 24.63 7.49 -0.09
C ALA A 291 25.58 6.57 -0.86
N THR A 292 26.82 6.46 -0.40
CA THR A 292 27.71 5.35 -0.78
C THR A 292 27.47 4.15 0.15
N PRO A 293 27.70 2.90 -0.29
CA PRO A 293 27.53 1.73 0.57
C PRO A 293 28.26 1.85 1.92
N GLU A 294 29.51 2.31 1.91
CA GLU A 294 30.35 2.47 3.12
C GLU A 294 29.81 3.47 4.14
N GLU A 295 28.95 4.41 3.73
CA GLU A 295 28.37 5.40 4.64
C GLU A 295 27.18 4.85 5.44
N VAL A 296 26.52 3.81 4.92
CA VAL A 296 25.25 3.33 5.47
C VAL A 296 25.28 1.85 5.84
N VAL A 297 26.27 1.09 5.39
CA VAL A 297 26.42 -0.34 5.68
C VAL A 297 27.62 -0.56 6.60
N ASP A 298 27.41 -1.27 7.71
CA ASP A 298 28.51 -1.69 8.59
C ASP A 298 29.53 -2.54 7.81
N ALA A 299 30.82 -2.38 8.13
CA ALA A 299 31.92 -3.00 7.38
C ALA A 299 31.78 -4.53 7.22
N ASP A 300 31.30 -5.22 8.25
CA ASP A 300 31.10 -6.68 8.26
C ASP A 300 29.88 -7.12 7.41
N ALA A 301 28.96 -6.19 7.10
CA ALA A 301 27.79 -6.42 6.26
C ALA A 301 27.99 -6.01 4.80
N LEU A 302 29.05 -5.23 4.47
CA LEU A 302 29.31 -4.75 3.10
C LEU A 302 29.39 -5.89 2.09
N LYS A 303 29.96 -7.04 2.45
CA LYS A 303 30.05 -8.19 1.55
C LYS A 303 28.68 -8.72 1.09
N TYR A 304 27.64 -8.62 1.91
CA TYR A 304 26.28 -9.05 1.55
C TYR A 304 25.64 -8.00 0.66
N PHE A 305 25.78 -6.72 1.02
CA PHE A 305 25.25 -5.62 0.21
C PHE A 305 25.85 -5.60 -1.21
N TYR A 306 27.16 -5.83 -1.34
CA TYR A 306 27.83 -5.87 -2.64
C TYR A 306 27.36 -7.02 -3.54
N LYS A 307 27.01 -8.18 -2.96
CA LYS A 307 26.43 -9.30 -3.73
C LYS A 307 25.10 -8.93 -4.38
N ILE A 308 24.33 -8.02 -3.77
CA ILE A 308 23.07 -7.50 -4.34
C ILE A 308 23.37 -6.42 -5.37
N SER A 309 24.25 -5.45 -5.04
CA SER A 309 24.53 -4.29 -5.90
C SER A 309 25.29 -4.61 -7.19
N GLU A 310 26.04 -5.72 -7.18
CA GLU A 310 26.80 -6.18 -8.35
C GLU A 310 26.02 -7.23 -9.15
N ALA A 311 24.80 -7.56 -8.72
CA ALA A 311 23.97 -8.53 -9.43
C ALA A 311 23.55 -7.97 -10.81
N ASN A 312 23.66 -8.80 -11.85
CA ASN A 312 23.14 -8.48 -13.17
C ASN A 312 21.63 -8.76 -13.25
N LEU A 313 20.87 -8.22 -12.31
CA LEU A 313 19.42 -8.27 -12.26
C LEU A 313 18.86 -6.86 -12.00
N PRO A 314 18.02 -6.31 -12.90
CA PRO A 314 17.48 -4.97 -12.76
C PRO A 314 16.80 -4.72 -11.41
N ILE A 315 16.03 -5.69 -10.91
CA ILE A 315 15.32 -5.55 -9.64
C ILE A 315 16.27 -5.41 -8.45
N LEU A 316 17.31 -6.24 -8.36
CA LEU A 316 18.29 -6.18 -7.27
C LEU A 316 19.06 -4.85 -7.27
N ASN A 317 19.40 -4.34 -8.45
CA ASN A 317 20.01 -3.04 -8.61
C ASN A 317 19.08 -1.90 -8.19
N GLN A 318 17.79 -2.00 -8.49
CA GLN A 318 16.80 -1.00 -8.10
C GLN A 318 16.58 -1.00 -6.57
N ILE A 319 16.48 -2.17 -5.93
CA ILE A 319 16.42 -2.29 -4.46
C ILE A 319 17.61 -1.59 -3.81
N VAL A 320 18.82 -1.83 -4.31
CA VAL A 320 20.03 -1.16 -3.79
C VAL A 320 19.96 0.35 -4.00
N LYS A 321 19.64 0.80 -5.22
CA LYS A 321 19.55 2.22 -5.56
C LYS A 321 18.57 2.95 -4.65
N ASP A 322 17.36 2.42 -4.47
CA ASP A 322 16.33 3.07 -3.66
C ASP A 322 16.70 3.11 -2.18
N ASN A 323 17.41 2.10 -1.67
CA ASN A 323 17.92 2.12 -0.31
C ASN A 323 19.09 3.09 -0.10
N LEU A 324 19.96 3.27 -1.10
CA LEU A 324 21.02 4.28 -1.06
C LEU A 324 20.45 5.70 -1.18
N ILE A 325 19.45 5.92 -2.03
CA ILE A 325 18.69 7.19 -2.11
C ILE A 325 17.93 7.42 -0.80
N GLY A 326 17.35 6.36 -0.23
CA GLY A 326 16.62 6.39 1.02
C GLY A 326 17.49 6.54 2.25
N TRP A 327 18.83 6.47 2.13
CA TRP A 327 19.76 6.47 3.25
C TRP A 327 19.47 5.34 4.28
N THR A 328 19.05 4.17 3.79
CA THR A 328 18.82 2.99 4.64
C THR A 328 20.13 2.50 5.21
N LYS A 329 20.18 2.35 6.55
CA LYS A 329 21.34 1.79 7.23
C LYS A 329 21.25 0.27 7.28
N VAL A 330 22.36 -0.43 7.17
CA VAL A 330 22.45 -1.88 7.41
C VAL A 330 23.43 -2.10 8.55
N LYS A 331 22.92 -2.62 9.68
CA LYS A 331 23.68 -2.70 10.93
C LYS A 331 23.78 -4.11 11.47
N ILE A 332 24.98 -4.54 11.84
CA ILE A 332 25.17 -5.74 12.64
C ILE A 332 25.12 -5.37 14.12
N VAL A 333 24.17 -5.95 14.85
CA VAL A 333 23.85 -5.56 16.23
C VAL A 333 24.01 -6.73 17.20
N ASP A 334 24.47 -6.46 18.41
CA ASP A 334 24.57 -7.47 19.48
C ASP A 334 23.23 -7.70 20.19
N ASN A 335 22.41 -6.64 20.31
CA ASN A 335 21.03 -6.78 20.75
C ASN A 335 20.17 -7.20 19.56
N ASN A 336 19.20 -8.09 19.78
CA ASN A 336 18.31 -8.56 18.73
C ASN A 336 16.97 -7.79 18.76
N PRO A 337 16.80 -6.75 17.92
CA PRO A 337 15.53 -6.03 17.80
C PRO A 337 14.51 -6.75 16.92
N CYS A 338 14.91 -7.82 16.22
CA CYS A 338 14.12 -8.49 15.18
C CYS A 338 13.22 -9.61 15.70
N GLY A 339 13.38 -9.98 16.98
CA GLY A 339 12.69 -11.12 17.57
C GLY A 339 13.50 -12.41 17.46
N GLU A 340 13.02 -13.44 18.15
CA GLU A 340 13.74 -14.70 18.31
C GLU A 340 14.03 -15.37 16.95
N ASN A 341 15.31 -15.68 16.69
CA ASN A 341 15.80 -16.35 15.47
C ASN A 341 15.70 -15.57 14.14
N ALA A 342 15.25 -14.32 14.13
CA ALA A 342 15.20 -13.54 12.89
C ALA A 342 16.60 -13.16 12.38
N VAL A 343 16.94 -13.58 11.15
CA VAL A 343 18.25 -13.30 10.52
C VAL A 343 18.43 -11.80 10.27
N ALA A 344 17.35 -11.12 9.87
CA ALA A 344 17.32 -9.68 9.71
C ALA A 344 15.90 -9.13 9.99
N CYS A 345 15.80 -7.81 10.12
CA CYS A 345 14.52 -7.09 10.10
C CYS A 345 14.71 -5.64 9.68
N PHE A 346 13.72 -5.09 8.97
CA PHE A 346 13.65 -3.68 8.62
C PHE A 346 12.87 -2.87 9.65
N SER A 347 13.33 -1.65 9.92
CA SER A 347 12.64 -0.65 10.72
C SER A 347 12.68 0.71 10.02
N GLY A 348 11.54 1.35 9.87
CA GLY A 348 11.41 2.65 9.22
C GLY A 348 10.29 3.49 9.85
N SER A 349 10.32 4.79 9.57
CA SER A 349 9.29 5.74 10.01
C SER A 349 8.43 6.17 8.83
N CYS A 350 7.12 6.01 8.99
CA CYS A 350 6.09 6.40 8.04
C CYS A 350 6.03 7.90 7.77
N ASP A 351 6.29 8.70 8.80
CA ASP A 351 6.26 10.17 8.69
C ASP A 351 7.45 10.69 7.90
N LYS A 352 8.59 9.99 8.03
CA LYS A 352 9.86 10.42 7.45
C LYS A 352 10.05 9.91 6.03
N ARG A 353 9.62 8.67 5.71
CA ARG A 353 9.84 7.98 4.42
C ARG A 353 11.28 8.10 3.88
N TRP A 354 12.27 8.14 4.77
CA TRP A 354 13.70 7.96 4.51
C TRP A 354 14.43 7.61 5.81
N GLY A 355 15.63 7.04 5.71
CA GLY A 355 16.51 6.77 6.83
C GLY A 355 16.12 5.54 7.65
N GLY A 356 15.52 4.53 7.02
CA GLY A 356 15.25 3.23 7.65
C GLY A 356 16.53 2.51 8.06
N THR A 357 16.39 1.40 8.79
CA THR A 357 17.51 0.55 9.19
C THR A 357 17.13 -0.91 9.06
N VAL A 358 17.94 -1.68 8.33
CA VAL A 358 17.97 -3.13 8.40
C VAL A 358 18.92 -3.54 9.51
N TYR A 359 18.45 -4.34 10.45
CA TYR A 359 19.25 -4.91 11.52
C TYR A 359 19.59 -6.36 11.21
N LEU A 360 20.83 -6.76 11.48
CA LEU A 360 21.35 -8.11 11.38
C LEU A 360 21.85 -8.54 12.77
N PRO A 361 21.05 -9.24 13.58
CA PRO A 361 21.49 -9.69 14.90
C PRO A 361 22.68 -10.65 14.79
N ARG A 362 23.80 -10.30 15.42
CA ARG A 362 25.07 -11.04 15.31
C ARG A 362 24.92 -12.51 15.70
N GLU A 363 24.15 -12.78 16.75
CA GLU A 363 23.84 -14.15 17.19
C GLU A 363 23.10 -14.96 16.12
N ASN A 364 22.16 -14.36 15.39
CA ASN A 364 21.30 -15.07 14.44
C ASN A 364 21.96 -15.27 13.08
N ILE A 365 22.90 -14.42 12.69
CA ILE A 365 23.66 -14.59 11.43
C ILE A 365 24.89 -15.50 11.61
N THR A 366 25.28 -15.83 12.84
CA THR A 366 26.45 -16.66 13.10
C THR A 366 26.19 -18.09 12.65
N GLY A 367 26.99 -18.59 11.69
CA GLY A 367 26.85 -19.93 11.13
C GLY A 367 25.78 -20.08 10.05
N VAL A 368 25.09 -18.98 9.69
CA VAL A 368 24.19 -18.91 8.53
C VAL A 368 25.01 -18.71 7.26
N SER A 369 24.55 -19.27 6.14
CA SER A 369 25.30 -19.16 4.88
C SER A 369 25.26 -17.73 4.33
N ASP A 370 26.31 -17.35 3.58
CA ASP A 370 26.36 -16.04 2.92
C ASP A 370 25.16 -15.82 1.97
N VAL A 371 24.66 -16.90 1.34
CA VAL A 371 23.49 -16.82 0.44
C VAL A 371 22.23 -16.50 1.25
N ASP A 372 21.99 -17.21 2.36
CA ASP A 372 20.78 -17.00 3.16
C ASP A 372 20.78 -15.62 3.80
N ILE A 373 21.93 -15.15 4.34
CA ILE A 373 22.04 -13.79 4.89
C ILE A 373 21.77 -12.73 3.81
N THR A 374 22.30 -12.93 2.60
CA THR A 374 22.10 -11.96 1.51
C THR A 374 20.66 -12.00 0.98
N ALA A 375 20.05 -13.17 0.93
CA ALA A 375 18.65 -13.34 0.56
C ALA A 375 17.74 -12.58 1.56
N THR A 376 17.89 -12.83 2.85
CA THR A 376 17.11 -12.09 3.87
C THR A 376 17.44 -10.59 3.86
N LEU A 377 18.71 -10.19 3.63
CA LEU A 377 19.02 -8.77 3.46
C LEU A 377 18.26 -8.15 2.25
N THR A 378 18.14 -8.89 1.16
CA THR A 378 17.37 -8.46 -0.03
C THR A 378 15.89 -8.29 0.30
N HIS A 379 15.31 -9.22 1.06
CA HIS A 379 13.97 -9.14 1.61
C HIS A 379 13.76 -7.84 2.40
N GLU A 380 14.61 -7.60 3.41
CA GLU A 380 14.46 -6.43 4.28
C GLU A 380 14.73 -5.10 3.58
N LEU A 381 15.68 -5.05 2.64
CA LEU A 381 15.90 -3.87 1.80
C LEU A 381 14.69 -3.59 0.90
N THR A 382 13.95 -4.62 0.48
CA THR A 382 12.72 -4.44 -0.28
C THR A 382 11.67 -3.65 0.53
N HIS A 383 11.55 -3.87 1.84
CA HIS A 383 10.67 -3.04 2.67
C HIS A 383 11.11 -1.56 2.73
N GLY A 384 12.42 -1.30 2.71
CA GLY A 384 12.95 0.05 2.54
C GLY A 384 12.50 0.68 1.22
N MET A 385 12.68 -0.04 0.11
CA MET A 385 12.23 0.38 -1.22
C MET A 385 10.72 0.70 -1.24
N GLN A 386 9.89 -0.19 -0.70
CA GLN A 386 8.44 -0.01 -0.59
C GLN A 386 8.05 1.24 0.21
N LEU A 387 8.72 1.48 1.35
CA LEU A 387 8.47 2.64 2.20
C LEU A 387 8.74 3.95 1.42
N TYR A 388 9.85 4.00 0.69
CA TYR A 388 10.29 5.20 -0.05
C TYR A 388 9.51 5.41 -1.35
N GLY A 389 9.08 4.33 -2.00
CA GLY A 389 8.19 4.35 -3.16
C GLY A 389 6.75 4.77 -2.86
N GLY A 390 6.42 5.09 -1.61
CA GLY A 390 5.12 5.63 -1.26
C GLY A 390 4.07 4.57 -0.89
N MET A 391 4.45 3.30 -0.74
CA MET A 391 3.50 2.25 -0.33
C MET A 391 2.95 2.52 1.07
N LYS A 392 1.74 2.00 1.34
CA LYS A 392 1.08 2.13 2.64
C LYS A 392 1.94 1.52 3.75
N CYS A 393 1.89 2.18 4.91
CA CYS A 393 2.58 1.72 6.10
C CYS A 393 1.86 0.57 6.79
N GLY A 394 2.61 -0.21 7.59
CA GLY A 394 2.14 -1.47 8.15
C GLY A 394 2.61 -2.68 7.33
N CYS A 395 2.35 -3.89 7.83
CA CYS A 395 2.61 -5.13 7.11
C CYS A 395 1.38 -5.48 6.26
N THR A 396 1.60 -6.03 5.06
CA THR A 396 0.53 -6.57 4.20
C THR A 396 1.08 -7.78 3.46
N VAL A 397 0.25 -8.77 3.13
CA VAL A 397 0.67 -9.93 2.30
C VAL A 397 1.24 -9.47 0.97
N GLN A 398 0.68 -8.41 0.35
CA GLN A 398 1.23 -7.83 -0.87
C GLN A 398 2.69 -7.37 -0.71
N LYS A 399 3.01 -6.70 0.41
CA LYS A 399 4.38 -6.23 0.68
C LYS A 399 5.34 -7.38 0.95
N GLU A 400 4.88 -8.38 1.68
CA GLU A 400 5.66 -9.60 1.94
C GLU A 400 5.85 -10.42 0.66
N PHE A 401 4.87 -10.41 -0.25
CA PHE A 401 5.00 -11.07 -1.55
C PHE A 401 6.13 -10.44 -2.36
N TYR A 402 6.17 -9.12 -2.48
CA TYR A 402 7.28 -8.45 -3.14
C TYR A 402 8.60 -8.81 -2.45
N ALA A 403 8.72 -8.63 -1.13
CA ALA A 403 9.97 -8.93 -0.43
C ALA A 403 10.44 -10.39 -0.63
N MET A 404 9.50 -11.34 -0.63
CA MET A 404 9.77 -12.76 -0.90
C MET A 404 10.16 -13.03 -2.36
N ALA A 405 9.54 -12.35 -3.32
CA ALA A 405 9.90 -12.46 -4.74
C ALA A 405 11.34 -11.96 -5.00
N ALA A 406 11.73 -10.83 -4.40
CA ALA A 406 13.12 -10.35 -4.50
C ALA A 406 14.14 -11.27 -3.81
N GLU A 407 13.77 -11.84 -2.65
CA GLU A 407 14.57 -12.86 -1.98
C GLU A 407 14.78 -14.09 -2.88
N MET A 408 13.69 -14.60 -3.46
CA MET A 408 13.69 -15.73 -4.39
C MET A 408 14.54 -15.45 -5.63
N ASP A 409 14.41 -14.27 -6.23
CA ASP A 409 15.22 -13.82 -7.38
C ASP A 409 16.72 -13.83 -7.04
N PHE A 410 17.10 -13.33 -5.87
CA PHE A 410 18.48 -13.37 -5.42
C PHE A 410 18.98 -14.82 -5.24
N VAL A 411 18.20 -15.68 -4.58
CA VAL A 411 18.59 -17.07 -4.36
C VAL A 411 18.77 -17.81 -5.69
N TYR A 412 17.85 -17.61 -6.64
CA TYR A 412 17.97 -18.17 -7.98
C TYR A 412 19.21 -17.64 -8.72
N TYR A 413 19.41 -16.33 -8.72
CA TYR A 413 20.56 -15.65 -9.33
C TYR A 413 21.90 -16.13 -8.77
N SER A 414 21.97 -16.40 -7.47
CA SER A 414 23.18 -16.90 -6.81
C SER A 414 23.65 -18.25 -7.34
N GLY A 415 22.82 -18.95 -8.13
CA GLY A 415 23.07 -20.30 -8.61
C GLY A 415 22.95 -21.37 -7.53
N ASN A 416 22.51 -21.01 -6.31
CA ASN A 416 22.30 -21.95 -5.22
C ASN A 416 20.93 -22.64 -5.35
N ILE A 417 20.80 -23.44 -6.40
CA ILE A 417 19.56 -24.16 -6.74
C ILE A 417 19.11 -25.08 -5.60
N LYS A 418 20.04 -25.61 -4.78
CA LYS A 418 19.66 -26.42 -3.61
C LYS A 418 18.92 -25.59 -2.55
N THR A 419 19.41 -24.39 -2.24
CA THR A 419 18.71 -23.47 -1.34
C THR A 419 17.38 -23.02 -1.97
N PHE A 420 17.40 -22.70 -3.27
CA PHE A 420 16.18 -22.34 -4.00
C PHE A 420 15.12 -23.44 -3.91
N ASP A 421 15.45 -24.67 -4.25
CA ASP A 421 14.50 -25.79 -4.24
C ASP A 421 14.01 -26.10 -2.82
N ALA A 422 14.89 -25.95 -1.82
CA ALA A 422 14.52 -26.17 -0.42
C ALA A 422 13.53 -25.12 0.12
N MET A 423 13.68 -23.86 -0.29
CA MET A 423 12.85 -22.74 0.18
C MET A 423 11.61 -22.52 -0.70
N TYR A 424 11.79 -22.62 -2.02
CA TYR A 424 10.87 -22.17 -3.05
C TYR A 424 10.52 -23.23 -4.09
N GLY A 425 11.06 -24.44 -4.05
CA GLY A 425 10.82 -25.45 -5.11
C GLY A 425 9.34 -25.78 -5.38
N GLY A 426 8.45 -25.47 -4.44
CA GLY A 426 7.01 -25.59 -4.61
C GLY A 426 6.36 -24.56 -5.54
N VAL A 427 7.04 -23.45 -5.88
CA VAL A 427 6.47 -22.35 -6.69
C VAL A 427 6.55 -22.58 -8.19
N TRP A 428 7.24 -23.62 -8.65
CA TRP A 428 7.34 -23.90 -10.09
C TRP A 428 5.97 -24.29 -10.67
N GLY A 429 5.56 -23.60 -11.71
CA GLY A 429 4.42 -23.94 -12.57
C GLY A 429 4.74 -25.09 -13.52
N ALA A 430 3.70 -25.73 -14.07
CA ALA A 430 3.86 -26.83 -15.02
C ALA A 430 4.54 -26.39 -16.35
N ASN A 431 4.52 -25.10 -16.64
CA ASN A 431 5.17 -24.45 -17.79
C ASN A 431 6.67 -24.14 -17.55
N GLY A 432 7.22 -24.49 -16.38
CA GLY A 432 8.62 -24.20 -16.01
C GLY A 432 8.87 -22.74 -15.65
N ARG A 433 7.82 -21.94 -15.43
CA ARG A 433 7.90 -20.57 -14.91
C ARG A 433 7.46 -20.54 -13.45
N ILE A 434 7.76 -19.46 -12.74
CA ILE A 434 7.21 -19.23 -11.40
C ILE A 434 5.69 -19.09 -11.51
N ASP A 435 4.97 -19.77 -10.63
CA ASP A 435 3.53 -19.71 -10.48
C ASP A 435 3.21 -18.73 -9.33
N THR A 436 2.72 -17.54 -9.69
CA THR A 436 2.47 -16.44 -8.74
C THR A 436 1.37 -16.77 -7.74
N ASP A 437 0.43 -17.65 -8.06
CA ASP A 437 -0.57 -18.17 -7.11
C ASP A 437 0.08 -19.03 -6.04
N LYS A 438 0.99 -19.93 -6.45
CA LYS A 438 1.70 -20.76 -5.48
C LYS A 438 2.57 -19.91 -4.56
N LEU A 439 3.26 -18.91 -5.10
CA LEU A 439 4.04 -17.97 -4.30
C LEU A 439 3.12 -17.17 -3.36
N TRP A 440 2.03 -16.61 -3.87
CA TRP A 440 1.01 -15.90 -3.09
C TRP A 440 0.44 -16.75 -1.95
N SER A 441 0.08 -18.00 -2.24
CA SER A 441 -0.41 -18.98 -1.28
C SER A 441 0.61 -19.29 -0.18
N ILE A 442 1.90 -19.39 -0.51
CA ILE A 442 2.98 -19.58 0.47
C ILE A 442 3.11 -18.34 1.36
N VAL A 443 3.14 -17.15 0.77
CA VAL A 443 3.25 -15.89 1.50
C VAL A 443 2.05 -15.70 2.42
N LYS A 444 0.82 -15.91 1.93
CA LYS A 444 -0.39 -15.90 2.75
C LYS A 444 -0.27 -16.87 3.91
N LYS A 445 0.16 -18.12 3.70
CA LYS A 445 0.30 -19.09 4.79
C LYS A 445 1.28 -18.65 5.89
N VAL A 446 2.32 -17.89 5.55
CA VAL A 446 3.35 -17.44 6.50
C VAL A 446 2.93 -16.16 7.25
N TYR A 447 2.30 -15.23 6.53
CA TYR A 447 2.08 -13.85 6.99
C TYR A 447 0.61 -13.47 7.22
N TYR A 448 -0.36 -14.20 6.65
CA TYR A 448 -1.78 -13.93 6.82
C TYR A 448 -2.31 -14.32 8.22
N GLY A 449 -3.37 -13.63 8.68
CA GLY A 449 -4.01 -13.85 9.98
C GLY A 449 -3.59 -12.81 11.02
N ASP A 450 -3.24 -13.24 12.24
CA ASP A 450 -2.90 -12.35 13.37
C ASP A 450 -1.60 -11.53 13.17
N LYS A 451 -0.89 -11.69 12.04
CA LYS A 451 0.41 -11.05 11.75
C LYS A 451 0.29 -9.89 10.76
N CYS A 452 -0.35 -10.10 9.62
CA CYS A 452 -0.52 -9.08 8.58
C CYS A 452 -1.87 -9.24 7.84
N PRO A 453 -2.60 -8.14 7.55
CA PRO A 453 -3.70 -8.15 6.59
C PRO A 453 -3.23 -8.50 5.17
N GLU A 454 -4.13 -8.86 4.26
CA GLU A 454 -3.74 -9.10 2.86
C GLU A 454 -3.22 -7.82 2.18
N TYR A 455 -3.82 -6.66 2.51
CA TYR A 455 -3.63 -5.39 1.81
C TYR A 455 -3.47 -4.18 2.74
#